data_AF-A0A0A2ELB0-F1
#
_entry.id   AF-A0A0A2ELB0-F1
#
_cell.length_a   1.000
_cell.length_b   1.000
_cell.length_c   1.000
_cell.angle_alpha   90.00
_cell.angle_beta   90.00
_cell.angle_gamma   90.00
#
_symmetry.space_group_name_H-M   'P 1'
#
loop_
_entity.id
_entity.type
_entity.pdbx_description
1 polymer ?
#
loop_
_entity_poly.entity_id
_entity_poly.type
_entity_poly.pdbx_seq_one_letter_code
_entity_poly.pdbx_strand_id
1 'polypeptide(L)'
;MARYEIGAIYEIEAGKRTYYASLLNHDLYGVFEPISGKLSEEVFDNTPYRLYFSTGSYAVKRGFWKKIIPSPDKTDTERWSRPEHLVVFTPWDIEGALSRLEAFDRYGNTEVLDKKTYIQCLKHGFISIIQPMYERIPQFLNNYYDDWPESEIYSHVIIGGGTAEHQQSQFNALKSIGYNAEQYLQKTKE
;
A
#
# COMPACT_ATOMS: atom_id res chain seq x y z
N MET A 1 13.71 26.00 1.11
CA MET A 1 13.59 24.57 1.44
C MET A 1 12.23 24.09 0.96
N ALA A 2 12.16 23.15 0.00
CA ALA A 2 10.89 22.57 -0.39
C ALA A 2 10.36 21.74 0.79
N ARG A 3 9.50 22.38 1.58
CA ARG A 3 8.71 21.70 2.62
C ARG A 3 7.84 20.69 1.88
N TYR A 4 8.02 19.41 2.22
CA TYR A 4 7.06 18.36 1.96
C TYR A 4 5.67 18.89 2.31
N GLU A 5 4.72 18.64 1.43
CA GLU A 5 3.45 19.35 1.42
C GLU A 5 2.34 18.32 1.48
N ILE A 6 1.64 18.28 2.61
CA ILE A 6 0.46 17.44 2.82
C ILE A 6 -0.59 17.82 1.78
N GLY A 7 -1.15 16.83 1.10
CA GLY A 7 -2.13 17.00 0.01
C GLY A 7 -1.52 17.31 -1.35
N ALA A 8 -0.20 17.55 -1.45
CA ALA A 8 0.44 17.73 -2.75
C ALA A 8 0.56 16.40 -3.48
N ILE A 9 0.50 16.48 -4.80
CA ILE A 9 0.51 15.32 -5.69
C ILE A 9 1.87 15.23 -6.37
N TYR A 10 2.43 14.04 -6.29
CA TYR A 10 3.75 13.71 -6.79
C TYR A 10 3.65 12.66 -7.89
N GLU A 11 4.43 12.86 -8.94
CA GLU A 11 4.67 11.95 -10.04
C GLU A 11 5.86 11.04 -9.69
N ILE A 12 5.63 9.73 -9.77
CA ILE A 12 6.61 8.67 -9.53
C ILE A 12 6.88 7.97 -10.85
N GLU A 13 8.02 8.28 -11.46
CA GLU A 13 8.50 7.61 -12.66
C GLU A 13 9.07 6.23 -12.33
N ALA A 14 8.54 5.19 -12.98
CA ALA A 14 8.97 3.81 -12.76
C ALA A 14 9.44 3.09 -14.03
N GLY A 15 9.78 3.85 -15.07
CA GLY A 15 10.27 3.34 -16.35
C GLY A 15 9.17 2.69 -17.20
N LYS A 16 8.45 1.70 -16.66
CA LYS A 16 7.34 1.01 -17.35
C LYS A 16 6.08 1.87 -17.44
N ARG A 17 5.84 2.68 -16.41
CA ARG A 17 4.73 3.64 -16.32
C ARG A 17 5.00 4.68 -15.25
N THR A 18 4.14 5.68 -15.24
CA THR A 18 4.10 6.74 -14.24
C THR A 18 2.99 6.46 -13.24
N TYR A 19 3.27 6.67 -11.96
CA TYR A 19 2.27 6.62 -10.88
C TYR A 19 2.12 8.00 -10.25
N TYR A 20 0.97 8.20 -9.59
CA TYR A 20 0.71 9.42 -8.86
C TYR A 20 0.41 9.09 -7.41
N ALA A 21 1.00 9.86 -6.50
CA ALA A 21 0.79 9.70 -5.07
C ALA A 21 0.57 11.04 -4.39
N SER A 22 -0.32 11.06 -3.39
CA SER A 22 -0.52 12.20 -2.50
C SER A 22 0.15 11.92 -1.15
N LEU A 23 0.77 12.95 -0.57
CA LEU A 23 1.25 12.88 0.82
C LEU A 23 0.07 13.14 1.76
N LEU A 24 -0.26 12.12 2.55
CA LEU A 24 -1.29 12.15 3.60
C LEU A 24 -0.65 12.46 4.97
N ASN A 25 -1.49 12.61 5.99
CA ASN A 25 -1.03 12.82 7.36
C ASN A 25 -0.15 11.65 7.88
N HIS A 26 0.76 11.99 8.79
CA HIS A 26 1.74 11.10 9.43
C HIS A 26 2.59 10.29 8.42
N ASP A 27 3.18 10.99 7.45
CA ASP A 27 4.17 10.47 6.51
C ASP A 27 3.72 9.25 5.69
N LEU A 28 2.41 9.14 5.44
CA LEU A 28 1.81 8.11 4.60
C LEU A 28 1.59 8.68 3.19
N TYR A 29 1.84 7.88 2.18
CA TYR A 29 1.50 8.19 0.80
C TYR A 29 0.34 7.30 0.35
N GLY A 30 -0.68 7.91 -0.24
CA GLY A 30 -1.72 7.19 -0.97
C GLY A 30 -1.39 7.25 -2.46
N VAL A 31 -1.25 6.09 -3.11
CA VAL A 31 -1.08 6.01 -4.57
C VAL A 31 -2.44 5.91 -5.20
N PHE A 32 -2.74 6.77 -6.16
CA PHE A 32 -4.02 6.81 -6.85
C PHE A 32 -4.25 5.58 -7.72
N GLU A 33 -5.51 5.22 -7.95
CA GLU A 33 -5.94 4.37 -9.07
C GLU A 33 -5.44 4.91 -10.42
N PRO A 34 -5.39 4.08 -11.49
CA PRO A 34 -4.95 4.53 -12.81
C PRO A 34 -5.75 5.72 -13.31
N ILE A 35 -5.05 6.80 -13.65
CA ILE A 35 -5.66 8.01 -14.19
C ILE A 35 -5.46 8.02 -15.70
N SER A 36 -6.55 8.27 -16.43
CA SER A 36 -6.52 8.51 -17.87
C SER A 36 -6.93 9.94 -18.19
N GLY A 37 -6.27 10.55 -19.17
CA GLY A 37 -6.58 11.91 -19.62
C GLY A 37 -5.77 13.00 -18.94
N LYS A 38 -6.36 14.21 -18.87
CA LYS A 38 -5.67 15.42 -18.40
C LYS A 38 -5.64 15.46 -16.86
N LEU A 39 -4.46 15.66 -16.31
CA LEU A 39 -4.27 15.82 -14.87
C LEU A 39 -4.84 17.16 -14.38
N SER A 40 -5.67 17.12 -13.33
CA SER A 40 -6.22 18.28 -12.63
C SER A 40 -6.55 17.91 -11.18
N GLU A 41 -6.65 18.92 -10.30
CA GLU A 41 -7.09 18.73 -8.90
C GLU A 41 -8.42 17.96 -8.82
N GLU A 42 -9.39 18.33 -9.65
CA GLU A 42 -10.70 17.67 -9.71
C GLU A 42 -10.60 16.17 -10.06
N VAL A 43 -9.72 15.78 -10.98
CA VAL A 43 -9.51 14.37 -11.32
C VAL A 43 -8.97 13.61 -10.11
N PHE A 44 -7.97 14.17 -9.42
CA PHE A 44 -7.38 13.52 -8.25
C PHE A 44 -8.34 13.46 -7.06
N ASP A 45 -9.15 14.49 -6.84
CA ASP A 45 -10.15 14.50 -5.76
C ASP A 45 -11.23 13.43 -5.93
N ASN A 46 -11.53 13.05 -7.17
CA ASN A 46 -12.49 11.99 -7.49
C ASN A 46 -11.84 10.63 -7.73
N THR A 47 -10.50 10.54 -7.66
CA THR A 47 -9.78 9.28 -7.85
C THR A 47 -9.43 8.68 -6.49
N PRO A 48 -9.90 7.46 -6.17
CA PRO A 48 -9.53 6.82 -4.91
C PRO A 48 -8.06 6.39 -4.92
N TYR A 49 -7.53 6.16 -3.73
CA TYR A 49 -6.22 5.53 -3.57
C TYR A 49 -6.35 4.02 -3.72
N ARG A 50 -5.42 3.43 -4.47
CA ARG A 50 -5.29 1.99 -4.66
C ARG A 50 -4.50 1.32 -3.53
N LEU A 51 -3.40 1.93 -3.12
CA LEU A 51 -2.51 1.38 -2.10
C LEU A 51 -1.85 2.47 -1.28
N TYR A 52 -1.35 2.08 -0.12
CA TYR A 52 -0.77 2.99 0.87
C TYR A 52 0.62 2.51 1.28
N PHE A 53 1.57 3.43 1.37
CA PHE A 53 2.87 3.12 1.95
C PHE A 53 3.43 4.31 2.69
N SER A 54 4.23 4.04 3.71
CA SER A 54 5.14 5.02 4.30
C SER A 54 6.53 4.79 3.73
N THR A 55 7.28 5.88 3.58
CA THR A 55 8.70 5.82 3.24
C THR A 55 9.42 6.87 4.04
N GLY A 56 10.71 6.66 4.27
CA GLY A 56 11.55 7.71 4.84
C GLY A 56 11.32 9.03 4.09
N SER A 57 11.05 10.10 4.84
CA SER A 57 10.69 11.45 4.33
C SER A 57 11.68 12.07 3.35
N TYR A 58 12.78 11.38 3.04
CA TYR A 58 13.82 11.78 2.11
C TYR A 58 13.39 11.74 0.64
N ALA A 59 12.44 10.91 0.21
CA ALA A 59 12.08 10.78 -1.21
C ALA A 59 11.64 12.11 -1.84
N VAL A 60 10.61 12.72 -1.26
CA VAL A 60 10.08 14.03 -1.66
C VAL A 60 11.06 15.15 -1.31
N LYS A 61 11.68 15.10 -0.11
CA LYS A 61 12.65 16.13 0.32
C LYS A 61 13.88 16.22 -0.60
N ARG A 62 14.32 15.10 -1.18
CA ARG A 62 15.45 15.03 -2.11
C ARG A 62 15.04 15.21 -3.57
N GLY A 63 13.75 15.43 -3.85
CA GLY A 63 13.25 15.71 -5.20
C GLY A 63 13.24 14.50 -6.14
N PHE A 64 13.22 13.28 -5.61
CA PHE A 64 13.10 12.07 -6.44
C PHE A 64 11.76 11.98 -7.15
N TRP A 65 10.72 12.51 -6.51
CA TRP A 65 9.39 12.59 -7.11
C TRP A 65 9.07 14.03 -7.47
N LYS A 66 8.54 14.17 -8.67
CA LYS A 66 8.23 15.48 -9.22
C LYS A 66 6.86 15.91 -8.71
N LYS A 67 6.80 17.03 -7.99
CA LYS A 67 5.52 17.63 -7.61
C LYS A 67 4.84 18.16 -8.87
N ILE A 68 3.61 17.72 -9.12
CA ILE A 68 2.82 18.12 -10.29
C ILE A 68 1.68 19.06 -9.91
N ILE A 69 1.10 18.90 -8.73
CA ILE A 69 0.00 19.72 -8.23
C ILE A 69 0.29 20.06 -6.75
N PRO A 70 0.32 21.35 -6.37
CA PRO A 70 0.43 21.75 -4.97
C PRO A 70 -0.82 21.36 -4.19
N SER A 71 -0.72 21.33 -2.86
CA SER A 71 -1.89 21.08 -2.03
C SER A 71 -2.86 22.25 -2.11
N PRO A 72 -4.16 22.00 -2.39
CA PRO A 72 -5.16 23.06 -2.42
C PRO A 72 -5.40 23.66 -1.04
N ASP A 73 -5.24 22.86 0.04
CA ASP A 73 -5.22 23.36 1.42
C ASP A 73 -4.37 22.45 2.31
N LYS A 74 -3.21 22.94 2.74
CA LYS A 74 -2.25 22.17 3.57
C LYS A 74 -2.71 21.99 5.01
N THR A 75 -3.72 22.75 5.44
CA THR A 75 -4.23 22.77 6.82
C THR A 75 -5.44 21.87 7.01
N ASP A 76 -6.05 21.40 5.91
CA ASP A 76 -7.17 20.47 5.93
C ASP A 76 -6.71 19.04 6.26
N THR A 77 -6.45 18.80 7.54
CA THR A 77 -5.98 17.49 8.02
C THR A 77 -7.02 16.39 7.83
N GLU A 78 -8.30 16.73 7.75
CA GLU A 78 -9.37 15.73 7.57
C GLU A 78 -9.37 15.22 6.13
N ARG A 79 -9.27 16.11 5.15
CA ARG A 79 -9.18 15.75 3.72
C ARG A 79 -7.96 14.88 3.40
N TRP A 80 -6.83 15.17 4.03
CA TRP A 80 -5.58 14.40 3.83
C TRP A 80 -5.38 13.30 4.86
N SER A 81 -6.46 12.85 5.50
CA SER A 81 -6.41 11.73 6.42
C SER A 81 -6.16 10.41 5.67
N ARG A 82 -5.56 9.47 6.39
CA ARG A 82 -5.46 8.07 5.98
C ARG A 82 -6.82 7.38 6.15
N PRO A 83 -7.03 6.18 5.59
CA PRO A 83 -8.21 5.36 5.88
C PRO A 83 -8.44 5.20 7.38
N GLU A 84 -9.68 4.92 7.77
CA GLU A 84 -10.07 4.71 9.17
C GLU A 84 -9.19 3.66 9.86
N HIS A 85 -8.90 2.58 9.13
CA HIS A 85 -8.03 1.50 9.56
C HIS A 85 -7.06 1.12 8.44
N LEU A 86 -5.77 1.08 8.78
CA LEU A 86 -4.72 0.59 7.87
C LEU A 86 -4.00 -0.60 8.52
N VAL A 87 -4.25 -1.81 8.03
CA VAL A 87 -3.80 -3.04 8.70
C VAL A 87 -2.30 -3.26 8.55
N VAL A 88 -1.68 -3.76 9.62
CA VAL A 88 -0.32 -4.29 9.59
C VAL A 88 -0.41 -5.75 9.20
N PHE A 89 -0.10 -6.05 7.93
CA PHE A 89 -0.09 -7.40 7.41
C PHE A 89 1.34 -7.78 7.02
N THR A 90 1.82 -8.91 7.54
CA THR A 90 3.15 -9.46 7.23
C THR A 90 2.98 -10.68 6.33
N PRO A 91 3.15 -10.56 5.00
CA PRO A 91 2.93 -11.66 4.07
C PRO A 91 3.80 -12.90 4.30
N TRP A 92 4.94 -12.73 4.98
CA TRP A 92 5.85 -13.82 5.39
C TRP A 92 5.49 -14.46 6.75
N ASP A 93 4.52 -13.89 7.49
CA ASP A 93 4.02 -14.37 8.78
C ASP A 93 2.52 -14.09 8.90
N ILE A 94 1.72 -14.80 8.10
CA ILE A 94 0.28 -14.60 7.98
C ILE A 94 -0.44 -15.07 9.24
N GLU A 95 -0.02 -16.21 9.81
CA GLU A 95 -0.57 -16.68 11.08
C GLU A 95 -0.34 -15.68 12.20
N GLY A 96 0.88 -15.14 12.30
CA GLY A 96 1.18 -14.11 13.27
C GLY A 96 0.36 -12.84 13.03
N ALA A 97 0.24 -12.37 11.77
CA ALA A 97 -0.60 -11.23 11.43
C ALA A 97 -2.06 -11.42 11.85
N LEU A 98 -2.61 -12.62 11.62
CA LEU A 98 -3.99 -12.97 11.98
C LEU A 98 -4.18 -13.21 13.49
N SER A 99 -3.11 -13.44 14.24
CA SER A 99 -3.15 -13.51 15.71
C SER A 99 -3.08 -12.13 16.36
N ARG A 100 -2.31 -11.21 15.76
CA ARG A 100 -2.08 -9.85 16.28
C ARG A 100 -3.21 -8.89 15.91
N LEU A 101 -3.75 -9.01 14.69
CA LEU A 101 -4.82 -8.14 14.15
C LEU A 101 -4.52 -6.64 14.28
N GLU A 102 -3.24 -6.29 14.21
CA GLU A 102 -2.73 -4.94 14.39
C GLU A 102 -3.09 -4.04 13.19
N ALA A 103 -3.46 -2.81 13.48
CA ALA A 103 -3.68 -1.77 12.48
C ALA A 103 -3.20 -0.42 13.01
N PHE A 104 -3.27 0.58 12.13
CA PHE A 104 -3.17 1.99 12.51
C PHE A 104 -4.51 2.67 12.29
N ASP A 105 -4.95 3.42 13.29
CA ASP A 105 -6.13 4.26 13.21
C ASP A 105 -5.90 5.45 12.25
N ARG A 106 -6.95 6.25 12.04
CA ARG A 106 -6.89 7.45 11.20
C ARG A 106 -5.85 8.51 11.64
N TYR A 107 -5.38 8.44 12.88
CA TYR A 107 -4.37 9.33 13.48
C TYR A 107 -2.98 8.68 13.53
N GLY A 108 -2.84 7.47 12.99
CA GLY A 108 -1.58 6.72 12.98
C GLY A 108 -1.21 6.07 14.31
N ASN A 109 -2.13 5.98 15.26
CA ASN A 109 -1.90 5.23 16.49
C ASN A 109 -2.14 3.73 16.24
N THR A 110 -1.38 2.89 16.93
CA THR A 110 -1.60 1.44 16.89
C THR A 110 -2.93 1.08 17.54
N GLU A 111 -3.67 0.21 16.89
CA GLU A 111 -4.91 -0.38 17.38
C GLU A 111 -4.95 -1.89 17.07
N VAL A 112 -5.87 -2.60 17.72
CA VAL A 112 -6.15 -4.02 17.45
C VAL A 112 -7.60 -4.13 17.01
N LEU A 113 -7.81 -4.67 15.82
CA LEU A 113 -9.13 -4.81 15.22
C LEU A 113 -9.76 -6.15 15.56
N ASP A 114 -11.08 -6.24 15.41
CA ASP A 114 -11.72 -7.54 15.31
C ASP A 114 -11.37 -8.21 13.97
N LYS A 115 -11.41 -9.54 13.95
CA LYS A 115 -11.00 -10.34 12.79
C LYS A 115 -11.80 -10.02 11.52
N LYS A 116 -13.08 -9.68 11.63
CA LYS A 116 -13.93 -9.40 10.46
C LYS A 116 -13.50 -8.08 9.81
N THR A 117 -13.35 -7.03 10.62
CA THR A 117 -12.89 -5.71 10.15
C THR A 117 -11.49 -5.80 9.56
N TYR A 118 -10.57 -6.48 10.24
CA TYR A 118 -9.21 -6.71 9.75
C TYR A 118 -9.18 -7.35 8.35
N ILE A 119 -9.95 -8.44 8.16
CA ILE A 119 -10.02 -9.14 6.87
C ILE A 119 -10.66 -8.25 5.79
N GLN A 120 -11.66 -7.45 6.14
CA GLN A 120 -12.26 -6.50 5.21
C GLN A 120 -11.24 -5.45 4.75
N CYS A 121 -10.50 -4.83 5.67
CA CYS A 121 -9.43 -3.89 5.31
C CYS A 121 -8.37 -4.54 4.41
N LEU A 122 -7.95 -5.77 4.75
CA LEU A 122 -7.00 -6.52 3.94
C LEU A 122 -7.51 -6.72 2.51
N LYS A 123 -8.78 -7.11 2.31
CA LYS A 123 -9.37 -7.31 0.98
C LYS A 123 -9.52 -6.04 0.16
N HIS A 124 -9.68 -4.88 0.82
CA HIS A 124 -9.72 -3.57 0.14
C HIS A 124 -8.31 -3.00 -0.10
N GLY A 125 -7.25 -3.72 0.26
CA GLY A 125 -5.88 -3.24 0.08
C GLY A 125 -5.46 -2.14 1.06
N PHE A 126 -6.19 -1.96 2.17
CA PHE A 126 -5.88 -1.00 3.24
C PHE A 126 -4.77 -1.54 4.14
N ILE A 127 -3.60 -1.75 3.55
CA ILE A 127 -2.42 -2.33 4.22
C ILE A 127 -1.36 -1.23 4.41
N SER A 128 -0.78 -1.17 5.61
CA SER A 128 0.32 -0.27 5.91
C SER A 128 1.63 -0.89 5.46
N ILE A 129 2.15 -0.44 4.31
CA ILE A 129 3.45 -0.88 3.81
C ILE A 129 4.53 0.11 4.23
N ILE A 130 5.66 -0.40 4.72
CA ILE A 130 6.84 0.41 5.03
C ILE A 130 7.89 0.13 3.96
N GLN A 131 8.20 1.14 3.14
CA GLN A 131 9.29 1.11 2.17
C GLN A 131 10.48 1.89 2.73
N PRO A 132 11.51 1.24 3.31
CA PRO A 132 12.60 1.94 3.97
C PRO A 132 13.49 2.73 3.00
N MET A 133 13.56 2.30 1.74
CA MET A 133 14.35 2.94 0.69
C MET A 133 13.43 3.41 -0.42
N TYR A 134 13.35 4.72 -0.64
CA TYR A 134 12.44 5.27 -1.64
C TYR A 134 12.83 4.89 -3.07
N GLU A 135 14.09 4.54 -3.30
CA GLU A 135 14.62 4.03 -4.57
C GLU A 135 13.95 2.72 -5.00
N ARG A 136 13.40 1.95 -4.05
CA ARG A 136 12.71 0.68 -4.34
C ARG A 136 11.24 0.86 -4.68
N ILE A 137 10.65 2.01 -4.38
CA ILE A 137 9.22 2.26 -4.57
C ILE A 137 8.80 2.09 -6.03
N PRO A 138 9.51 2.61 -7.04
CA PRO A 138 9.11 2.41 -8.44
C PRO A 138 9.05 0.92 -8.84
N GLN A 139 10.02 0.12 -8.39
CA GLN A 139 10.03 -1.32 -8.66
C GLN A 139 8.92 -2.05 -7.90
N PHE A 140 8.67 -1.69 -6.64
CA PHE A 140 7.56 -2.22 -5.85
C PHE A 140 6.22 -1.97 -6.56
N LEU A 141 5.96 -0.74 -7.01
CA LEU A 141 4.74 -0.41 -7.74
C LEU A 141 4.64 -1.22 -9.04
N ASN A 142 5.73 -1.37 -9.79
CA ASN A 142 5.75 -2.18 -11.01
C ASN A 142 5.44 -3.66 -10.79
N ASN A 143 5.72 -4.19 -9.59
CA ASN A 143 5.50 -5.60 -9.28
C ASN A 143 4.08 -5.86 -8.77
N TYR A 144 3.52 -4.94 -7.98
CA TYR A 144 2.37 -5.25 -7.13
C TYR A 144 1.15 -4.35 -7.31
N TYR A 145 1.25 -3.27 -8.08
CA TYR A 145 0.16 -2.30 -8.15
C TYR A 145 -1.08 -2.82 -8.90
N ASP A 146 -0.92 -3.57 -9.99
CA ASP A 146 -2.07 -3.95 -10.84
C ASP A 146 -3.03 -4.92 -10.17
N ASP A 147 -2.49 -5.91 -9.47
CA ASP A 147 -3.25 -6.95 -8.76
C ASP A 147 -3.18 -6.74 -7.23
N TRP A 148 -3.02 -5.49 -6.80
CA TRP A 148 -2.98 -5.14 -5.36
C TRP A 148 -4.30 -5.53 -4.67
N PRO A 149 -4.29 -6.10 -3.44
CA PRO A 149 -3.12 -6.50 -2.64
C PRO A 149 -2.64 -7.94 -2.90
N GLU A 150 -3.38 -8.70 -3.70
CA GLU A 150 -3.16 -10.13 -3.95
C GLU A 150 -1.75 -10.42 -4.48
N SER A 151 -1.24 -9.61 -5.41
CA SER A 151 0.12 -9.79 -5.94
C SER A 151 1.21 -9.72 -4.87
N GLU A 152 1.07 -8.87 -3.85
CA GLU A 152 2.04 -8.80 -2.76
C GLU A 152 1.89 -10.02 -1.86
N ILE A 153 0.66 -10.28 -1.40
CA ILE A 153 0.34 -11.39 -0.48
C ILE A 153 0.83 -12.72 -1.05
N TYR A 154 0.51 -13.01 -2.31
CA TYR A 154 0.85 -14.28 -2.92
C TYR A 154 2.31 -14.40 -3.31
N SER A 155 3.00 -13.29 -3.62
CA SER A 155 4.43 -13.36 -3.98
C SER A 155 5.26 -13.99 -2.87
N HIS A 156 5.02 -13.64 -1.61
CA HIS A 156 5.78 -14.19 -0.48
C HIS A 156 5.46 -15.66 -0.19
N VAL A 157 4.21 -16.08 -0.44
CA VAL A 157 3.81 -17.49 -0.27
C VAL A 157 4.41 -18.36 -1.38
N ILE A 158 4.51 -17.85 -2.60
CA ILE A 158 4.94 -18.63 -3.77
C ILE A 158 6.45 -18.67 -3.91
N ILE A 159 7.15 -17.59 -3.55
CA ILE A 159 8.63 -17.50 -3.68
C ILE A 159 9.35 -18.41 -2.64
N GLY A 160 8.60 -19.08 -1.75
CA GLY A 160 9.08 -20.28 -1.07
C GLY A 160 10.02 -20.01 0.10
N GLY A 161 9.78 -18.94 0.88
CA GLY A 161 10.46 -18.75 2.15
C GLY A 161 10.09 -19.84 3.16
N GLY A 162 11.08 -20.38 3.89
CA GLY A 162 10.84 -21.31 5.00
C GLY A 162 10.68 -22.79 4.62
N THR A 163 10.37 -23.63 5.60
CA THR A 163 10.19 -25.09 5.40
C THR A 163 8.86 -25.41 4.71
N ALA A 164 8.72 -26.63 4.20
CA ALA A 164 7.47 -27.08 3.57
C ALA A 164 6.27 -27.00 4.53
N GLU A 165 6.50 -27.30 5.82
CA GLU A 165 5.49 -27.18 6.87
C GLU A 165 5.07 -25.71 7.06
N HIS A 166 6.04 -24.79 7.11
CA HIS A 166 5.75 -23.37 7.21
C HIS A 166 4.93 -22.88 6.01
N GLN A 167 5.35 -23.22 4.79
CA GLN A 167 4.62 -22.85 3.57
C GLN A 167 3.18 -23.38 3.61
N GLN A 168 2.98 -24.66 3.94
CA GLN A 168 1.64 -25.25 4.07
C GLN A 168 0.78 -24.53 5.11
N SER A 169 1.39 -24.11 6.23
CA SER A 169 0.70 -23.32 7.26
C SER A 169 0.26 -21.95 6.74
N GLN A 170 1.13 -21.24 6.03
CA GLN A 170 0.82 -19.95 5.39
C GLN A 170 -0.33 -20.10 4.37
N PHE A 171 -0.30 -21.15 3.54
CA PHE A 171 -1.38 -21.47 2.59
C PHE A 171 -2.72 -21.71 3.31
N ASN A 172 -2.71 -22.51 4.38
CA ASN A 172 -3.92 -22.79 5.15
C ASN A 172 -4.47 -21.52 5.82
N ALA A 173 -3.59 -20.67 6.36
CA ALA A 173 -3.97 -19.40 6.96
C ALA A 173 -4.67 -18.48 5.94
N LEU A 174 -4.11 -18.33 4.73
CA LEU A 174 -4.75 -17.57 3.64
C LEU A 174 -6.12 -18.13 3.24
N LYS A 175 -6.21 -19.46 3.10
CA LYS A 175 -7.47 -20.13 2.76
C LYS A 175 -8.53 -19.85 3.83
N SER A 176 -8.16 -19.81 5.11
CA SER A 176 -9.07 -19.55 6.22
C SER A 176 -9.71 -18.15 6.20
N ILE A 177 -9.07 -17.18 5.56
CA ILE A 177 -9.57 -15.80 5.41
C ILE A 177 -10.14 -15.51 4.01
N GLY A 178 -10.26 -16.56 3.19
CA GLY A 178 -10.94 -16.53 1.89
C GLY A 178 -10.07 -16.13 0.70
N TYR A 179 -8.74 -16.18 0.84
CA TYR A 179 -7.82 -16.04 -0.29
C TYR A 179 -7.56 -17.41 -0.94
N ASN A 180 -7.57 -17.49 -2.27
CA ASN A 180 -7.28 -18.73 -3.00
C ASN A 180 -5.95 -18.64 -3.76
N ALA A 181 -4.86 -19.00 -3.08
CA ALA A 181 -3.52 -18.99 -3.66
C ALA A 181 -3.30 -20.11 -4.71
N GLU A 182 -4.22 -21.08 -4.86
CA GLU A 182 -4.10 -22.17 -5.82
C GLU A 182 -4.07 -21.65 -7.28
N GLN A 183 -4.72 -20.51 -7.55
CA GLN A 183 -4.74 -19.87 -8.87
C GLN A 183 -3.36 -19.33 -9.28
N TYR A 184 -2.50 -18.98 -8.32
CA TYR A 184 -1.17 -18.42 -8.60
C TYR A 184 -0.07 -19.49 -8.66
N LEU A 185 -0.30 -20.68 -8.10
CA LEU A 185 0.58 -21.85 -8.26
C LEU A 185 0.56 -22.42 -9.69
N GLN A 186 -0.48 -22.14 -10.46
CA GLN A 186 -0.59 -22.55 -11.86
C GLN A 186 0.17 -21.61 -12.80
N LYS A 187 0.18 -20.30 -12.52
CA LYS A 187 0.88 -19.28 -13.33
C LYS A 187 2.41 -19.36 -13.28
N THR A 188 3.00 -19.97 -12.26
CA THR A 188 4.47 -20.14 -12.14
C THR A 188 5.02 -21.39 -12.83
N LYS A 189 4.14 -22.20 -13.44
CA LYS A 189 4.53 -23.40 -14.22
C LYS A 189 4.53 -23.17 -15.73
N GLU A 190 4.15 -21.98 -16.19
CA GLU A 190 4.20 -21.52 -17.58
C GLU A 190 5.39 -20.58 -17.79
#